data_AF-A0A6M1Z9A7-F1
#
_entry.id   AF-A0A6M1Z9A7-F1
#
_cell.length_a   1.000
_cell.length_b   1.000
_cell.length_c   1.000
_cell.angle_alpha   90.00
_cell.angle_beta   90.00
_cell.angle_gamma   90.00
#
_symmetry.space_group_name_H-M   'P 1'
#
loop_
_entity.id
_entity.type
_entity.pdbx_description
1 polymer ?
#
loop_
_entity_poly.entity_id
_entity_poly.type
_entity_poly.pdbx_seq_one_letter_code
_entity_poly.pdbx_strand_id
1 'polypeptide(L)'
;MLKKTFIFSLLGLVIFLTLFLLNFLFITEKDIVAYNNLEQKNLEYDATKAYQKRENVQKDLYIVDKSSRKHYQLSSKLSEIFLDRKHQKYQLIENLNSITLICFEDILDLQVMQQIKYITAKSGSYIFPSHKFNLFDVNLSFINTLNFNHTSIEQTSLNQAILNQTVFKNAYFQGKAKELSFSIHKKKPEIKAISFEGSFNPKKSVK
;
A
#
# COMPACT_ATOMS: atom_id res chain seq x y z
N MET A 1 -56.31 -47.62 -26.67
CA MET A 1 -56.32 -47.12 -25.27
C MET A 1 -54.95 -46.69 -24.75
N LEU A 2 -53.86 -47.38 -25.09
CA LEU A 2 -52.49 -47.10 -24.62
C LEU A 2 -52.00 -45.64 -24.76
N LYS A 3 -52.34 -44.92 -25.84
CA LYS A 3 -51.91 -43.53 -26.03
C LYS A 3 -52.51 -42.57 -24.98
N LYS A 4 -53.76 -42.78 -24.57
CA LYS A 4 -54.43 -41.92 -23.59
C LYS A 4 -53.85 -42.14 -22.19
N THR A 5 -53.64 -43.40 -21.80
CA THR A 5 -53.03 -43.75 -20.50
C THR A 5 -51.59 -43.24 -20.38
N PHE A 6 -50.80 -43.31 -21.46
CA PHE A 6 -49.44 -42.75 -21.47
C PHE A 6 -49.42 -41.22 -21.29
N ILE A 7 -50.34 -40.50 -21.95
CA ILE A 7 -50.46 -39.04 -21.80
C ILE A 7 -50.84 -38.69 -20.36
N PHE A 8 -51.79 -39.39 -19.76
CA PHE A 8 -52.18 -39.14 -18.36
C PHE A 8 -51.04 -39.46 -17.37
N SER A 9 -50.28 -40.53 -17.57
CA SER A 9 -49.14 -40.84 -16.69
C SER A 9 -48.01 -39.82 -16.82
N LEU A 10 -47.72 -39.36 -18.04
CA LEU A 10 -46.71 -38.34 -18.28
C LEU A 10 -47.12 -37.00 -17.63
N LEU A 11 -48.39 -36.62 -17.78
CA LEU A 11 -48.92 -35.40 -17.16
C LEU A 11 -48.82 -35.47 -15.62
N GLY A 12 -49.18 -36.61 -15.04
CA GLY A 12 -49.06 -36.85 -13.59
C GLY A 12 -47.62 -36.77 -13.10
N LEU A 13 -46.67 -37.34 -13.84
CA LEU A 13 -45.24 -37.27 -13.53
C LEU A 13 -44.70 -35.83 -13.61
N VAL A 14 -45.10 -35.07 -14.63
CA VAL A 14 -44.71 -33.65 -14.77
C VAL A 14 -45.27 -32.81 -13.62
N ILE A 15 -46.55 -32.99 -13.25
CA ILE A 15 -47.18 -32.28 -12.13
C ILE A 15 -46.49 -32.64 -10.80
N PHE A 16 -46.17 -33.91 -10.59
CA PHE A 16 -45.47 -34.35 -9.38
C PHE A 16 -44.07 -33.72 -9.29
N LEU A 17 -43.30 -33.75 -10.38
CA LEU A 17 -41.96 -33.15 -10.44
C LEU A 17 -42.00 -31.64 -10.23
N THR A 18 -42.96 -30.93 -10.83
CA THR A 18 -43.07 -29.47 -10.64
C THR A 18 -43.45 -29.12 -9.21
N LEU A 19 -44.40 -29.82 -8.59
CA LEU A 19 -44.76 -29.59 -7.18
C LEU A 19 -43.60 -29.94 -6.22
N PHE A 20 -42.88 -31.03 -6.50
CA PHE A 20 -41.70 -31.41 -5.74
C PHE A 20 -40.60 -30.34 -5.82
N LEU A 21 -40.30 -29.85 -7.02
CA LEU A 21 -39.33 -28.77 -7.22
C LEU A 21 -39.79 -27.46 -6.60
N LEU A 22 -41.08 -27.11 -6.69
CA LEU A 22 -41.63 -25.92 -6.04
C LEU A 22 -41.44 -25.98 -4.54
N ASN A 23 -41.72 -27.13 -3.91
CA ASN A 23 -41.54 -27.31 -2.47
C ASN A 23 -40.05 -27.25 -2.07
N PHE A 24 -39.16 -27.84 -2.88
CA PHE A 24 -37.72 -27.88 -2.58
C PHE A 24 -37.02 -26.53 -2.81
N LEU A 25 -37.52 -25.73 -3.75
CA LEU A 25 -36.98 -24.41 -4.08
C LEU A 25 -37.72 -23.27 -3.36
N PHE A 26 -38.75 -23.59 -2.56
CA PHE A 26 -39.49 -22.60 -1.80
C PHE A 26 -38.63 -22.09 -0.65
N ILE A 27 -38.11 -20.89 -0.79
CA ILE A 27 -37.35 -20.21 0.26
C ILE A 27 -38.35 -19.67 1.29
N THR A 28 -38.28 -20.16 2.52
CA THR A 28 -39.10 -19.66 3.62
C THR A 28 -38.45 -18.46 4.31
N GLU A 29 -39.23 -17.68 5.06
CA GLU A 29 -38.68 -16.62 5.92
C GLU A 29 -37.64 -17.16 6.93
N LYS A 30 -37.81 -18.41 7.38
CA LYS A 30 -36.84 -19.05 8.28
C LYS A 30 -35.50 -19.28 7.60
N ASP A 31 -35.50 -19.63 6.31
CA ASP A 31 -34.27 -19.78 5.52
C ASP A 31 -33.57 -18.44 5.32
N ILE A 32 -34.34 -17.38 5.07
CA ILE A 32 -33.82 -16.00 4.97
C ILE A 32 -33.18 -15.57 6.30
N VAL A 33 -33.87 -15.79 7.41
CA VAL A 33 -33.35 -15.46 8.75
C VAL A 33 -32.12 -16.30 9.09
N ALA A 34 -32.13 -17.61 8.79
CA ALA A 34 -31.00 -18.48 9.01
C ALA A 34 -29.78 -18.08 8.16
N TYR A 35 -29.99 -17.72 6.90
CA TYR A 35 -28.96 -17.19 6.01
C TYR A 35 -28.39 -15.87 6.56
N ASN A 36 -29.26 -14.92 6.92
CA ASN A 36 -28.84 -13.63 7.47
C ASN A 36 -28.08 -13.79 8.79
N ASN A 37 -28.50 -14.72 9.65
CA ASN A 37 -27.80 -15.02 10.90
C ASN A 37 -26.44 -15.70 10.65
N LEU A 38 -26.34 -16.58 9.66
CA LEU A 38 -25.05 -17.15 9.24
C LEU A 38 -24.14 -16.07 8.65
N GLU A 39 -24.69 -15.15 7.85
CA GLU A 39 -23.95 -14.02 7.29
C GLU A 39 -23.46 -13.10 8.41
N GLN A 40 -24.32 -12.73 9.38
CA GLN A 40 -23.96 -11.93 10.55
C GLN A 40 -22.92 -12.60 11.44
N LYS A 41 -23.06 -13.90 11.72
CA LYS A 41 -22.08 -14.66 12.49
C LYS A 41 -20.72 -14.75 11.77
N ASN A 42 -20.74 -14.80 10.44
CA ASN A 42 -19.52 -14.69 9.64
C ASN A 42 -19.00 -13.24 9.56
N LEU A 43 -19.82 -12.21 9.80
CA LEU A 43 -19.46 -10.79 9.81
C LEU A 43 -18.87 -10.34 11.15
N GLU A 44 -19.19 -10.99 12.27
CA GLU A 44 -18.56 -10.82 13.58
C GLU A 44 -17.12 -11.40 13.60
N TYR A 45 -16.29 -10.95 12.66
CA TYR A 45 -14.86 -11.10 12.77
C TYR A 45 -14.35 -10.02 13.72
N ASP A 46 -13.84 -10.47 14.86
CA ASP A 46 -13.19 -9.63 15.84
C ASP A 46 -11.85 -9.10 15.27
N ALA A 47 -11.90 -7.93 14.63
CA ALA A 47 -10.74 -7.26 14.06
C ALA A 47 -9.62 -7.01 15.10
N THR A 48 -9.94 -7.07 16.40
CA THR A 48 -8.94 -6.99 17.47
C THR A 48 -8.00 -8.19 17.50
N LYS A 49 -8.37 -9.34 16.92
CA LYS A 49 -7.50 -10.53 16.85
C LYS A 49 -6.34 -10.40 15.87
N ALA A 50 -6.44 -9.51 14.88
CA ALA A 50 -5.42 -9.29 13.86
C ALA A 50 -4.83 -7.88 13.94
N TYR A 51 -4.62 -7.38 15.15
CA TYR A 51 -3.95 -6.10 15.42
C TYR A 51 -2.52 -6.31 15.90
N GLN A 52 -1.58 -5.55 15.34
CA GLN A 52 -0.19 -5.53 15.78
C GLN A 52 0.31 -4.11 15.87
N LYS A 53 0.87 -3.73 17.03
CA LYS A 53 1.57 -2.47 17.24
C LYS A 53 3.07 -2.71 17.36
N ARG A 54 3.87 -1.91 16.67
CA ARG A 54 5.34 -1.97 16.67
C ARG A 54 5.92 -0.58 16.79
N GLU A 55 7.03 -0.46 17.47
CA GLU A 55 7.77 0.79 17.67
C GLU A 55 9.10 0.73 16.93
N ASN A 56 9.58 1.88 16.48
CA ASN A 56 10.87 2.06 15.80
C ASN A 56 11.07 1.06 14.64
N VAL A 57 10.03 0.91 13.81
CA VAL A 57 10.05 -0.02 12.68
C VAL A 57 10.97 0.54 11.60
N GLN A 58 11.93 -0.29 11.18
CA GLN A 58 12.72 -0.08 9.99
C GLN A 58 12.43 -1.19 8.99
N LYS A 59 12.31 -0.81 7.72
CA LYS A 59 12.17 -1.72 6.58
C LYS A 59 13.20 -1.35 5.53
N ASP A 60 13.93 -2.35 5.09
CA ASP A 60 14.89 -2.24 4.00
C ASP A 60 14.29 -2.86 2.74
N LEU A 61 14.21 -2.09 1.67
CA LEU A 61 13.70 -2.50 0.38
C LEU A 61 14.86 -2.57 -0.60
N TYR A 62 15.02 -3.73 -1.22
CA TYR A 62 16.02 -3.92 -2.27
C TYR A 62 15.31 -4.04 -3.62
N ILE A 63 15.63 -3.12 -4.53
CA ILE A 63 15.10 -3.12 -5.90
C ILE A 63 16.21 -3.53 -6.85
N VAL A 64 15.99 -4.58 -7.62
CA VAL A 64 16.91 -5.01 -8.67
C VAL A 64 16.55 -4.28 -9.96
N ASP A 65 17.49 -3.49 -10.48
CA ASP A 65 17.34 -2.75 -11.74
C ASP A 65 18.50 -3.12 -12.67
N LYS A 66 18.22 -3.95 -13.69
CA LYS A 66 19.19 -4.51 -14.62
C LYS A 66 20.36 -5.21 -13.90
N SER A 67 21.46 -4.51 -13.67
CA SER A 67 22.70 -4.99 -13.06
C SER A 67 22.96 -4.47 -11.65
N SER A 68 22.15 -3.53 -11.13
CA SER A 68 22.35 -2.93 -9.81
C SER A 68 21.24 -3.29 -8.83
N ARG A 69 21.60 -3.36 -7.54
CA ARG A 69 20.65 -3.50 -6.43
C ARG A 69 20.56 -2.16 -5.71
N LYS A 70 19.44 -1.46 -5.90
CA LYS A 70 19.13 -0.23 -5.16
C LYS A 70 18.64 -0.60 -3.77
N HIS A 71 19.06 0.16 -2.76
CA HIS A 71 18.66 -0.02 -1.37
C HIS A 71 17.88 1.21 -0.92
N TYR A 72 16.63 1.01 -0.52
CA TYR A 72 15.79 2.05 0.07
C TYR A 72 15.49 1.68 1.52
N GLN A 73 15.54 2.67 2.40
CA GLN A 73 15.28 2.49 3.82
C GLN A 73 14.05 3.29 4.22
N LEU A 74 13.05 2.60 4.77
CA LEU A 74 11.85 3.20 5.34
C LEU A 74 11.89 3.01 6.86
N SER A 75 11.85 4.09 7.62
CA SER A 75 11.73 4.04 9.08
C SER A 75 10.48 4.78 9.55
N SER A 76 9.93 4.32 10.68
CA SER A 76 8.73 4.87 11.30
C SER A 76 8.83 4.70 12.81
N LYS A 77 8.48 5.74 13.56
CA LYS A 77 8.48 5.68 15.03
C LYS A 77 7.44 4.69 15.56
N LEU A 78 6.28 4.65 14.89
CA LEU A 78 5.18 3.75 15.25
C LEU A 78 4.59 3.11 14.00
N SER A 79 4.22 1.84 14.11
CA SER A 79 3.50 1.09 13.07
C SER A 79 2.36 0.32 13.71
N GLU A 80 1.14 0.53 13.20
CA GLU A 80 -0.06 -0.18 13.61
C GLU A 80 -0.61 -0.92 12.40
N ILE A 81 -0.60 -2.24 12.47
CA ILE A 81 -1.13 -3.12 11.45
C ILE A 81 -2.47 -3.68 11.93
N PHE A 82 -3.47 -3.64 11.07
CA PHE A 82 -4.72 -4.34 11.31
C PHE A 82 -5.31 -4.87 10.00
N LEU A 83 -6.14 -5.90 10.13
CA LEU A 83 -6.90 -6.46 9.03
C LEU A 83 -8.28 -5.80 9.00
N ASP A 84 -8.55 -5.01 7.97
CA ASP A 84 -9.88 -4.45 7.71
C ASP A 84 -10.65 -5.36 6.74
N ARG A 85 -11.96 -5.49 6.96
CA ARG A 85 -12.85 -6.27 6.09
C ARG A 85 -13.92 -5.35 5.54
N LYS A 86 -13.85 -5.09 4.24
CA LYS A 86 -14.82 -4.26 3.52
C LYS A 86 -15.43 -5.03 2.36
N HIS A 87 -16.77 -5.14 2.35
CA HIS A 87 -17.52 -5.88 1.31
C HIS A 87 -16.99 -7.30 1.07
N GLN A 88 -16.81 -8.07 2.14
CA GLN A 88 -16.27 -9.44 2.11
C GLN A 88 -14.82 -9.56 1.59
N LYS A 89 -14.12 -8.46 1.32
CA LYS A 89 -12.69 -8.45 0.96
C LYS A 89 -11.85 -7.99 2.14
N TYR A 90 -10.73 -8.69 2.34
CA TYR A 90 -9.75 -8.34 3.36
C TYR A 90 -8.73 -7.36 2.81
N GLN A 91 -8.39 -6.35 3.61
CA GLN A 91 -7.30 -5.43 3.36
C GLN A 91 -6.42 -5.36 4.59
N LEU A 92 -5.12 -5.51 4.40
CA LEU A 92 -4.17 -5.25 5.47
C LEU A 92 -3.80 -3.77 5.40
N ILE A 93 -4.07 -3.06 6.48
CA ILE A 93 -3.78 -1.64 6.61
C ILE A 93 -2.65 -1.49 7.63
N GLU A 94 -1.60 -0.80 7.23
CA GLU A 94 -0.49 -0.44 8.10
C GLU A 94 -0.41 1.08 8.20
N ASN A 95 -0.79 1.61 9.37
CA ASN A 95 -0.63 3.02 9.70
C ASN A 95 0.77 3.25 10.26
N LEU A 96 1.44 4.28 9.76
CA LEU A 96 2.80 4.65 10.10
C LEU A 96 2.84 6.09 10.60
N ASN A 97 3.74 6.38 11.55
CA ASN A 97 3.90 7.71 12.16
C ASN A 97 5.38 8.11 12.16
N SER A 98 5.65 9.39 11.89
CA SER A 98 7.00 9.96 11.83
C SER A 98 7.86 9.17 10.85
N ILE A 99 7.41 9.17 9.60
CA ILE A 99 7.97 8.36 8.53
C ILE A 99 9.18 9.06 7.95
N THR A 100 10.24 8.31 7.74
CA THR A 100 11.40 8.73 6.96
C THR A 100 11.68 7.69 5.89
N LEU A 101 11.81 8.11 4.64
CA LEU A 101 12.20 7.28 3.52
C LEU A 101 13.46 7.86 2.88
N ILE A 102 14.48 7.03 2.76
CA ILE A 102 15.75 7.36 2.15
C ILE A 102 15.93 6.45 0.94
N CYS A 103 16.03 7.05 -0.25
CA CYS A 103 16.34 6.32 -1.48
C CYS A 103 17.69 6.76 -2.01
N PHE A 104 18.58 5.79 -2.19
CA PHE A 104 19.87 5.98 -2.85
C PHE A 104 19.73 5.56 -4.33
N GLU A 105 19.94 6.50 -5.24
CA GLU A 105 19.87 6.28 -6.68
C GLU A 105 21.17 6.72 -7.34
N ASP A 106 21.72 5.91 -8.24
CA ASP A 106 22.89 6.29 -9.02
C ASP A 106 22.47 7.24 -10.16
N ILE A 107 23.19 8.36 -10.33
CA ILE A 107 22.90 9.33 -11.39
C ILE A 107 23.63 8.96 -12.70
N LEU A 108 24.78 8.29 -12.59
CA LEU A 108 25.64 7.87 -13.69
C LEU A 108 26.16 6.45 -13.43
N ASP A 109 26.36 5.66 -14.49
CA ASP A 109 26.87 4.27 -14.45
C ASP A 109 28.26 4.12 -13.79
N LEU A 110 28.92 5.22 -13.42
CA LEU A 110 30.25 5.24 -12.83
C LEU A 110 30.29 5.11 -11.29
N GLN A 111 29.16 4.88 -10.59
CA GLN A 111 29.08 4.68 -9.13
C GLN A 111 29.58 5.86 -8.24
N VAL A 112 30.18 6.90 -8.80
CA VAL A 112 30.73 8.04 -8.03
C VAL A 112 29.64 9.04 -7.64
N MET A 113 28.56 9.16 -8.43
CA MET A 113 27.49 10.14 -8.21
C MET A 113 26.19 9.46 -7.78
N GLN A 114 25.78 9.74 -6.54
CA GLN A 114 24.52 9.27 -5.98
C GLN A 114 23.58 10.45 -5.72
N GLN A 115 22.33 10.26 -6.10
CA GLN A 115 21.20 11.08 -5.69
C GLN A 115 20.57 10.45 -4.46
N ILE A 116 20.42 11.24 -3.40
CA ILE A 116 19.67 10.85 -2.21
C ILE A 116 18.33 11.54 -2.29
N LYS A 117 17.25 10.75 -2.36
CA LYS A 117 15.89 11.23 -2.17
C LYS A 117 15.51 10.99 -0.72
N TYR A 118 15.30 12.09 0.01
CA TYR A 118 14.89 12.07 1.40
C TYR A 118 13.45 12.55 1.51
N ILE A 119 12.58 11.69 2.02
CA ILE A 119 11.15 11.98 2.18
C ILE A 119 10.80 11.80 3.64
N THR A 120 10.15 12.80 4.24
CA THR A 120 9.55 12.67 5.57
C THR A 120 8.07 12.91 5.50
N ALA A 121 7.31 12.25 6.37
CA ALA A 121 5.89 12.47 6.53
C ALA A 121 5.51 12.34 8.00
N LYS A 122 4.57 13.16 8.46
CA LYS A 122 4.07 13.07 9.85
C LYS A 122 3.35 11.75 10.09
N SER A 123 2.57 11.31 9.11
CA SER A 123 1.86 10.04 9.14
C SER A 123 1.66 9.51 7.74
N GLY A 124 1.24 8.25 7.66
CA GLY A 124 0.89 7.62 6.41
C GLY A 124 0.22 6.28 6.61
N SER A 125 -0.33 5.74 5.53
CA SER A 125 -0.94 4.42 5.50
C SER A 125 -0.51 3.64 4.28
N TYR A 126 -0.24 2.37 4.48
CA TYR A 126 -0.04 1.39 3.42
C TYR A 126 -1.21 0.41 3.41
N ILE A 127 -1.75 0.15 2.22
CA ILE A 127 -2.92 -0.71 2.04
C ILE A 127 -2.57 -1.84 1.06
N PHE A 128 -2.69 -3.08 1.54
CA PHE A 128 -2.57 -4.31 0.74
C PHE A 128 -3.96 -4.94 0.52
N PRO A 129 -4.29 -5.49 -0.66
CA PRO A 129 -3.41 -5.77 -1.81
C PRO A 129 -3.27 -4.63 -2.82
N SER A 130 -3.96 -3.50 -2.66
CA SER A 130 -3.93 -2.41 -3.66
C SER A 130 -2.56 -1.72 -3.81
N HIS A 131 -1.60 -2.05 -2.94
CA HIS A 131 -0.28 -1.43 -2.82
C HIS A 131 -0.37 0.09 -2.88
N LYS A 132 -1.37 0.65 -2.17
CA LYS A 132 -1.60 2.09 -2.09
C LYS A 132 -0.87 2.62 -0.86
N PHE A 133 -0.05 3.64 -1.08
CA PHE A 133 0.61 4.40 -0.04
C PHE A 133 0.01 5.80 -0.01
N ASN A 134 -0.36 6.27 1.19
CA ASN A 134 -0.75 7.66 1.42
C ASN A 134 0.17 8.22 2.48
N LEU A 135 0.75 9.39 2.24
CA LEU A 135 1.61 10.10 3.17
C LEU A 135 1.02 11.49 3.39
N PHE A 136 1.09 11.98 4.63
CA PHE A 136 0.51 13.26 5.05
C PHE A 136 1.57 14.16 5.69
N ASP A 137 1.45 15.47 5.45
CA ASP A 137 2.42 16.49 5.86
C ASP A 137 3.84 16.12 5.41
N VAL A 138 3.99 15.97 4.10
CA VAL A 138 5.17 15.42 3.45
C VAL A 138 6.20 16.51 3.19
N ASN A 139 7.46 16.26 3.52
CA ASN A 139 8.59 17.04 3.04
C ASN A 139 9.49 16.16 2.16
N LEU A 140 9.96 16.74 1.06
CA LEU A 140 10.79 16.11 0.05
C LEU A 140 12.09 16.89 -0.04
N SER A 141 13.22 16.21 -0.12
CA SER A 141 14.52 16.83 -0.33
C SER A 141 15.38 15.94 -1.19
N PHE A 142 15.88 16.47 -2.31
CA PHE A 142 16.81 15.75 -3.17
C PHE A 142 18.20 16.36 -3.05
N ILE A 143 19.18 15.50 -2.79
CA ILE A 143 20.55 15.88 -2.51
C ILE A 143 21.45 15.13 -3.49
N ASN A 144 22.42 15.84 -4.06
CA ASN A 144 23.47 15.24 -4.87
C ASN A 144 24.72 15.04 -4.01
N THR A 145 25.27 13.82 -3.99
CA THR A 145 26.44 13.50 -3.18
C THR A 145 27.73 14.19 -3.63
N LEU A 146 27.79 14.72 -4.86
CA LEU A 146 28.92 15.51 -5.35
C LEU A 146 29.30 16.69 -4.46
N ASN A 147 28.33 17.22 -3.73
CA ASN A 147 28.55 18.37 -2.86
C ASN A 147 29.12 17.99 -1.48
N PHE A 148 29.29 16.70 -1.19
CA PHE A 148 30.01 16.27 0.00
C PHE A 148 31.49 16.19 -0.33
N ASN A 149 32.33 16.88 0.45
CA ASN A 149 33.77 16.71 0.35
C ASN A 149 34.10 15.23 0.60
N HIS A 150 34.55 14.55 -0.44
CA HIS A 150 34.83 13.11 -0.48
C HIS A 150 35.98 12.65 0.44
N THR A 151 36.52 13.52 1.30
CA THR A 151 37.75 13.22 2.02
C THR A 151 37.60 12.26 3.20
N SER A 152 36.41 11.96 3.73
CA SER A 152 36.25 10.95 4.79
C SER A 152 34.79 10.77 5.24
N ILE A 153 33.87 10.46 4.33
CA ILE A 153 32.51 10.08 4.73
C ILE A 153 32.34 8.59 4.42
N GLU A 154 32.71 7.74 5.37
CA GLU A 154 32.23 6.36 5.41
C GLU A 154 30.70 6.39 5.34
N GLN A 155 30.05 5.48 4.62
CA GLN A 155 28.58 5.43 4.46
C GLN A 155 27.82 5.55 5.81
N THR A 156 28.42 5.06 6.90
CA THR A 156 27.95 5.20 8.29
C THR A 156 27.77 6.66 8.72
N SER A 157 28.71 7.54 8.35
CA SER A 157 28.69 8.97 8.68
C SER A 157 27.71 9.77 7.82
N LEU A 158 27.42 9.31 6.59
CA LEU A 158 26.40 9.92 5.73
C LEU A 158 25.00 9.71 6.30
N ASN A 159 24.68 8.49 6.77
CA ASN A 159 23.41 8.20 7.41
C ASN A 159 23.22 9.04 8.68
N GLN A 160 24.27 9.19 9.50
CA GLN A 160 24.24 10.07 10.67
C GLN A 160 24.08 11.56 10.30
N ALA A 161 24.76 12.03 9.25
CA ALA A 161 24.63 13.41 8.79
C ALA A 161 23.23 13.74 8.23
N ILE A 162 22.62 12.78 7.52
CA ILE A 162 21.23 12.88 7.05
C ILE A 162 20.27 12.93 8.24
N LEU A 163 20.45 12.05 9.24
CA LEU A 163 19.65 12.06 10.46
C LEU A 163 19.78 13.37 11.24
N ASN A 164 20.98 13.97 11.25
CA ASN A 164 21.25 15.25 11.90
C ASN A 164 20.80 16.47 11.09
N GLN A 165 20.16 16.28 9.93
CA GLN A 165 19.56 17.32 9.10
C GLN A 165 20.49 18.41 8.56
N THR A 166 21.80 18.34 8.84
CA THR A 166 22.80 19.34 8.41
C THR A 166 22.96 19.35 6.89
N VAL A 167 22.60 18.25 6.24
CA VAL A 167 22.69 18.01 4.80
C VAL A 167 21.65 18.77 3.97
N PHE A 168 20.50 19.15 4.55
CA PHE A 168 19.40 19.75 3.76
C PHE A 168 19.70 21.14 3.21
N LYS A 169 20.70 21.84 3.76
CA LYS A 169 21.20 23.10 3.18
C LYS A 169 21.74 22.93 1.75
N ASN A 170 22.16 21.70 1.41
CA ASN A 170 22.72 21.36 0.10
C ASN A 170 21.72 20.68 -0.84
N ALA A 171 20.44 20.57 -0.44
CA ALA A 171 19.42 20.00 -1.31
C ALA A 171 19.20 20.91 -2.52
N TYR A 172 19.34 20.36 -3.72
CA TYR A 172 19.08 21.10 -4.97
C TYR A 172 17.58 21.19 -5.27
N PHE A 173 16.77 20.39 -4.58
CA PHE A 173 15.32 20.45 -4.61
C PHE A 173 14.77 20.23 -3.22
N GLN A 174 13.79 21.05 -2.84
CA GLN A 174 13.00 20.88 -1.64
C GLN A 174 11.52 21.03 -2.00
N GLY A 175 10.66 20.23 -1.38
CA GLY A 175 9.23 20.32 -1.61
C GLY A 175 8.42 19.96 -0.39
N LYS A 176 7.19 20.45 -0.34
CA LYS A 176 6.20 20.14 0.69
C LYS A 176 4.89 19.74 0.02
N ALA A 177 4.20 18.76 0.58
CA ALA A 177 2.84 18.41 0.18
C ALA A 177 1.99 18.16 1.41
N LYS A 178 0.71 18.54 1.37
CA LYS A 178 -0.23 18.15 2.42
C LYS A 178 -0.52 16.65 2.36
N GLU A 179 -0.68 16.12 1.16
CA GLU A 179 -0.91 14.71 0.90
C GLU A 179 -0.11 14.25 -0.32
N LEU A 180 0.50 13.08 -0.23
CA LEU A 180 1.14 12.38 -1.33
C LEU A 180 0.60 10.95 -1.38
N SER A 181 -0.10 10.61 -2.46
CA SER A 181 -0.59 9.24 -2.70
C SER A 181 0.18 8.60 -3.84
N PHE A 182 0.48 7.31 -3.68
CA PHE A 182 1.15 6.49 -4.69
C PHE A 182 0.53 5.10 -4.77
N SER A 183 0.42 4.53 -5.97
CA SER A 183 -0.03 3.15 -6.19
C SER A 183 0.80 2.44 -7.24
N ILE A 184 1.24 1.21 -6.90
CA ILE A 184 2.10 0.36 -7.75
C ILE A 184 1.28 -0.66 -8.55
N HIS A 185 0.09 -1.03 -8.10
CA HIS A 185 -0.64 -2.23 -8.58
C HIS A 185 -1.23 -2.09 -10.01
N LYS A 186 -1.06 -0.95 -10.69
CA LYS A 186 -1.55 -0.75 -12.06
C LYS A 186 -0.40 -0.85 -13.06
N LYS A 187 -0.70 -1.22 -14.32
CA LYS A 187 0.24 -1.14 -15.47
C LYS A 187 0.92 0.23 -15.60
N LYS A 188 0.36 1.26 -14.96
CA LYS A 188 0.91 2.60 -14.85
C LYS A 188 0.92 3.00 -13.37
N PRO A 189 2.11 3.21 -12.76
CA PRO A 189 2.17 3.78 -11.43
C PRO A 189 1.51 5.16 -11.42
N GLU A 190 0.69 5.43 -10.41
CA GLU A 190 0.01 6.72 -10.23
C GLU A 190 0.61 7.42 -9.01
N ILE A 191 1.08 8.66 -9.19
CA ILE A 191 1.52 9.54 -8.10
C ILE A 191 0.62 10.78 -8.12
N LYS A 192 0.04 11.12 -6.98
CA LYS A 192 -0.79 12.30 -6.80
C LYS A 192 -0.31 13.07 -5.58
N ALA A 193 -0.04 14.36 -5.74
CA ALA A 193 0.28 15.26 -4.64
C ALA A 193 -0.81 16.32 -4.53
N ILE A 194 -1.19 16.68 -3.30
CA ILE A 194 -2.18 17.73 -3.00
C ILE A 194 -1.49 18.84 -2.21
N SER A 195 -1.74 20.09 -2.61
CA SER A 195 -1.09 21.29 -2.04
C SER A 195 0.43 21.15 -2.08
N PHE A 196 0.95 20.83 -3.27
CA PHE A 196 2.38 20.66 -3.48
C PHE A 196 3.05 22.00 -3.79
N GLU A 197 4.08 22.33 -3.02
CA GLU A 197 4.95 23.48 -3.25
C GLU A 197 6.39 22.98 -3.30
N GLY A 198 7.18 23.48 -4.25
CA GLY A 198 8.57 23.06 -4.41
C GLY A 198 9.47 24.20 -4.86
N SER A 199 10.72 24.14 -4.43
CA SER A 199 11.78 25.05 -4.86
C SER A 199 12.96 24.27 -5.41
N PHE A 200 13.48 24.74 -6.54
CA PHE A 200 14.72 24.26 -7.12
C PHE A 200 15.82 25.27 -6.84
N ASN A 201 16.90 24.79 -6.21
CA ASN A 201 18.09 25.56 -5.90
C ASN A 201 19.29 24.94 -6.64
N PRO A 202 19.36 25.09 -7.98
CA PRO A 202 20.50 24.59 -8.72
C PRO A 202 21.75 25.32 -8.24
N LYS A 203 22.70 24.61 -7.62
CA LYS A 203 24.02 25.17 -7.38
C LYS A 203 24.67 25.41 -8.74
N LYS A 204 25.09 26.66 -9.00
CA LYS A 204 25.86 27.00 -10.20
C LYS A 204 27.01 26.00 -10.32
N SER A 205 27.11 25.32 -11.46
CA SER A 205 28.28 24.49 -11.76
C SER A 205 29.50 25.38 -11.58
N VAL A 206 30.40 24.99 -10.68
CA VAL A 206 31.75 25.55 -10.68
C VAL A 206 32.34 25.14 -12.02
N LYS A 207 32.52 26.11 -12.92
CA LYS A 207 33.20 25.91 -14.20
C LYS A 207 34.67 25.63 -13.96
#